data_AF-A0A075E1S4-F1
#
_entry.id   AF-A0A075E1S4-F1
#
_cell.length_a   1.000
_cell.length_b   1.000
_cell.length_c   1.000
_cell.angle_alpha   90.00
_cell.angle_beta   90.00
_cell.angle_gamma   90.00
#
_symmetry.space_group_name_H-M   'P 1'
#
loop_
_entity.id
_entity.type
_entity.pdbx_description
1 polymer ?
#
loop_
_entity_poly.entity_id
_entity_poly.type
_entity_poly.pdbx_seq_one_letter_code
_entity_poly.pdbx_strand_id
1 'polypeptide(L)' 'ANEDRRGISRYSTQKNRHNTPGQLELKKFCRYCRKHTTHDEIKK' A
#
# COMPACT_ATOMS: atom_id res chain seq x y z
N ALA A 1 1.10 -7.33 21.46
CA ALA A 1 1.98 -7.71 20.34
C ALA A 1 2.32 -6.45 19.53
N ASN A 2 3.60 -6.05 19.61
CA ASN A 2 4.31 -5.08 18.76
C ASN A 2 3.60 -3.75 18.41
N GLU A 3 3.71 -2.77 19.32
CA GLU A 3 3.46 -1.34 19.07
C GLU A 3 4.70 -0.63 18.45
N ASP A 4 5.43 -1.24 17.50
CA ASP A 4 6.56 -0.55 16.85
C ASP A 4 6.02 0.34 15.71
N ARG A 5 5.71 1.60 16.10
CA ARG A 5 5.37 2.79 15.29
C ARG A 5 3.92 2.88 14.80
N ARG A 6 3.14 3.79 15.41
CA ARG A 6 1.74 4.15 15.14
C ARG A 6 1.48 4.81 13.76
N GLY A 7 2.08 4.31 12.69
CA GLY A 7 1.97 4.87 11.34
C GLY A 7 1.48 3.85 10.31
N ILE A 8 0.70 4.32 9.34
CA ILE A 8 0.25 3.53 8.18
C ILE A 8 1.20 3.82 7.02
N SER A 9 1.82 2.79 6.44
CA SER A 9 2.67 2.95 5.26
C SER A 9 1.79 3.12 4.03
N ARG A 10 1.77 4.34 3.45
CA ARG A 10 0.99 4.67 2.26
C ARG A 10 1.92 5.09 1.12
N TYR A 11 1.60 4.62 -0.08
CA TYR A 11 2.31 4.96 -1.32
C TYR A 11 1.37 5.69 -2.27
N SER A 12 1.92 6.70 -2.96
CA SER A 12 1.23 7.39 -4.05
C SER A 12 1.72 6.81 -5.37
N THR A 13 0.82 6.25 -6.16
CA THR A 13 1.11 5.75 -7.51
C THR A 13 0.10 6.29 -8.50
N GLN A 14 0.49 6.39 -9.77
CA GLN A 14 -0.43 6.73 -10.85
C GLN A 14 -0.99 5.43 -11.43
N LYS A 15 -2.29 5.39 -11.69
CA LYS A 15 -2.93 4.29 -12.41
C LYS A 15 -3.71 4.82 -13.60
N ASN A 16 -3.66 4.09 -14.71
CA ASN A 16 -4.54 4.33 -15.84
C ASN A 16 -5.84 3.54 -15.63
N ARG A 17 -6.93 4.23 -15.29
CA ARG A 17 -8.25 3.64 -15.04
C ARG A 17 -8.87 2.98 -16.28
N HIS A 18 -8.49 3.41 -17.49
CA HIS A 18 -9.01 2.85 -18.73
C HIS A 18 -8.44 1.46 -18.98
N ASN A 19 -7.13 1.29 -18.83
CA ASN A 19 -6.44 0.03 -19.09
C ASN A 19 -6.52 -0.93 -17.90
N THR A 20 -6.66 -0.39 -16.67
CA THR A 20 -6.69 -1.19 -15.45
C THR A 20 -7.90 -0.78 -14.59
N PRO A 21 -9.09 -1.35 -14.89
CA PRO A 21 -10.32 -1.02 -14.16
C PRO A 21 -10.36 -1.60 -12.75
N GLY A 22 -9.56 -2.64 -12.46
CA GLY A 22 -9.48 -3.29 -11.15
C GLY A 22 -8.83 -2.43 -10.05
N GLN A 23 -8.99 -2.88 -8.81
CA GLN A 23 -8.26 -2.31 -7.66
C GLN A 23 -6.79 -2.75 -7.75
N LEU A 24 -5.88 -1.82 -7.50
CA LEU A 24 -4.45 -2.12 -7.58
C LEU A 24 -3.96 -2.67 -6.23
N GLU A 25 -3.47 -3.91 -6.24
CA GLU A 25 -2.81 -4.56 -5.11
C GLU A 25 -1.31 -4.71 -5.39
N LEU A 26 -0.45 -4.07 -4.58
CA LEU A 26 0.99 -4.11 -4.76
C LEU A 26 1.71 -4.57 -3.50
N LYS A 27 2.63 -5.54 -3.65
CA LYS A 27 3.57 -5.88 -2.58
C LYS A 27 4.63 -4.79 -2.47
N LYS A 28 4.61 -4.04 -1.38
CA LYS A 28 5.59 -2.97 -1.07
C LYS A 28 6.15 -3.17 0.34
N PHE A 29 7.32 -2.59 0.57
CA PHE A 29 8.00 -2.69 1.86
C PHE A 29 7.34 -1.78 2.90
N CYS A 30 6.74 -2.34 3.95
CA CYS A 30 6.24 -1.52 5.05
C CYS A 30 7.40 -1.11 5.97
N ARG A 31 7.67 0.20 6.06
CA ARG A 31 8.71 0.78 6.93
C ARG A 31 8.49 0.46 8.42
N TYR A 32 7.25 0.26 8.83
CA TYR A 32 6.88 0.00 10.22
C TYR A 32 7.02 -1.49 10.55
N CYS A 33 6.54 -2.37 9.67
CA CYS A 33 6.63 -3.82 9.86
C CYS A 33 7.99 -4.41 9.44
N ARG A 34 8.85 -3.62 8.79
CA ARG A 34 10.15 -4.02 8.21
C ARG A 34 10.08 -5.28 7.33
N LYS A 35 8.93 -5.47 6.67
CA LYS A 35 8.65 -6.61 5.78
C LYS A 35 7.81 -6.13 4.61
N HIS A 36 7.82 -6.91 3.53
CA HIS A 36 6.93 -6.68 2.41
C HIS A 36 5.51 -7.07 2.79
N THR A 37 4.58 -6.14 2.62
CA THR A 37 3.14 -6.32 2.85
C THR A 37 2.39 -5.99 1.58
N THR A 38 1.18 -6.50 1.44
CA THR A 38 0.28 -6.08 0.36
C THR A 38 -0.28 -4.70 0.71
N HIS A 39 -0.23 -3.78 -0.25
CA HIS A 39 -0.85 -2.45 -0.16
C HIS A 39 -1.93 -2.37 -1.22
N ASP A 40 -3.15 -2.11 -0.76
CA ASP A 40 -4.32 -1.96 -1.61
C ASP A 40 -4.54 -0.49 -1.95
N GLU A 41 -5.15 -0.26 -3.11
CA GLU A 41 -5.54 1.08 -3.52
C GLU A 41 -6.57 1.67 -2.55
N ILE A 42 -6.26 2.85 -2.03
CA ILE A 42 -7.17 3.68 -1.24
C ILE A 42 -7.67 4.80 -2.15
N LYS A 43 -8.99 4.92 -2.31
CA LYS A 43 -9.59 6.09 -2.97
C LYS A 43 -9.28 7.33 -2.14
N LYS A 44 -8.70 8.36 -2.77
CA LYS A 44 -8.64 9.70 -2.18
C LYS A 44 -10.03 10.32 -2.12
#